data_AF-A0A661F3D0-F1
#
_entry.id   AF-A0A661F3D0-F1
#
_cell.length_a   1.000
_cell.length_b   1.000
_cell.length_c   1.000
_cell.angle_alpha   90.00
_cell.angle_beta   90.00
_cell.angle_gamma   90.00
#
_symmetry.space_group_name_H-M   'P 1'
#
loop_
_entity.id
_entity.type
_entity.pdbx_description
1 polymer ?
#
loop_
_entity_poly.entity_id
_entity_poly.type
_entity_poly.pdbx_seq_one_letter_code
_entity_poly.pdbx_strand_id
1 'polypeptide(L)'
;MLTRHRAFNLPSNTRETSIPSSTFWAKALTLWIGFSSTFLFPTLASAGTETAIPDWCSNYRLALTDDANSGRVVLQTSLIANIRLPVPVNPVKATLYGIGDKSPTITSKLQCANLVIFDQVPPGEYRVQSIEGSVNIAGAPARFLNPMNNAYQIIGAGAGSTAIYRVTVPRNLDATVKVTAGETSYAGYLSTDAKPNSPWGFTVNWDHQPTTQATICQAFNQAYTLTGSCKLPE
;
A
#
# COMPACT_ATOMS: atom_id res chain seq x y z
N MET A 1 39.49 23.83 -50.58
CA MET A 1 39.35 24.41 -49.23
C MET A 1 39.73 23.34 -48.23
N LEU A 2 40.94 23.45 -47.67
CA LEU A 2 41.56 22.43 -46.80
C LEU A 2 41.24 22.72 -45.33
N THR A 3 40.63 21.73 -44.69
CA THR A 3 40.36 21.59 -43.26
C THR A 3 41.67 21.61 -42.46
N ARG A 4 41.83 22.57 -41.55
CA ARG A 4 42.89 22.55 -40.53
C ARG A 4 42.36 21.98 -39.23
N HIS A 5 42.94 20.86 -38.82
CA HIS A 5 42.80 20.29 -37.48
C HIS A 5 43.43 21.23 -36.45
N ARG A 6 42.69 21.57 -35.39
CA ARG A 6 43.26 22.09 -34.14
C ARG A 6 43.33 20.94 -33.14
N ALA A 7 44.53 20.44 -32.93
CA ALA A 7 44.88 19.63 -31.77
C ALA A 7 44.89 20.55 -30.53
N PHE A 8 44.06 20.23 -29.55
CA PHE A 8 44.17 20.79 -28.20
C PHE A 8 45.13 19.89 -27.41
N ASN A 9 46.35 20.39 -27.21
CA ASN A 9 47.30 19.82 -26.26
C ASN A 9 46.85 20.20 -24.84
N LEU A 10 46.53 19.21 -24.02
CA LEU A 10 46.43 19.35 -22.57
C LEU A 10 47.78 18.97 -21.94
N PRO A 11 48.35 19.80 -21.05
CA PRO A 11 49.63 19.49 -20.39
C PRO A 11 49.49 18.34 -19.39
N SER A 12 50.40 17.37 -19.49
CA SER A 12 50.61 16.30 -18.51
C SER A 12 51.18 16.89 -17.21
N ASN A 13 50.35 17.00 -16.18
CA ASN A 13 50.79 17.33 -14.83
C ASN A 13 50.68 16.08 -13.95
N THR A 14 51.63 15.16 -14.14
CA THR A 14 51.91 14.05 -13.22
C THR A 14 52.62 14.63 -12.01
N ARG A 15 51.87 14.88 -10.94
CA ARG A 15 52.44 15.11 -9.62
C ARG A 15 52.41 13.78 -8.86
N GLU A 16 53.53 13.07 -8.92
CA GLU A 16 53.85 12.00 -7.99
C GLU A 16 53.88 12.58 -6.58
N THR A 17 53.02 12.07 -5.70
CA THR A 17 53.21 12.17 -4.25
C THR A 17 53.36 10.75 -3.73
N SER A 18 54.61 10.41 -3.42
CA SER A 18 55.02 9.21 -2.73
C SER A 18 54.41 9.15 -1.34
N ILE A 19 53.75 8.05 -1.02
CA ILE A 19 53.29 7.72 0.33
C ILE A 19 54.37 6.85 0.97
N PRO A 20 55.03 7.27 2.07
CA PRO A 20 55.99 6.41 2.74
C PRO A 20 55.27 5.33 3.54
N SER A 21 55.67 4.09 3.29
CA SER A 21 55.36 2.92 4.10
C SER A 21 56.00 3.07 5.48
N SER A 22 55.18 3.17 6.53
CA SER A 22 55.63 2.90 7.90
C SER A 22 54.69 1.90 8.55
N THR A 23 55.28 0.77 8.89
CA THR A 23 54.75 -0.30 9.73
C THR A 23 54.51 0.24 11.14
N PHE A 24 53.25 0.33 11.56
CA PHE A 24 52.92 0.55 12.97
C PHE A 24 52.09 -0.59 13.51
N TRP A 25 52.61 -1.12 14.61
CA TRP A 25 52.25 -2.35 15.27
C TRP A 25 50.82 -2.32 15.82
N ALA A 26 50.10 -3.43 15.61
CA ALA A 26 48.88 -3.75 16.31
C ALA A 26 49.15 -3.86 17.83
N LYS A 27 48.48 -3.02 18.61
CA LYS A 27 48.16 -3.33 20.01
C LYS A 27 46.65 -3.28 20.15
N ALA A 28 46.05 -4.46 20.15
CA ALA A 28 44.67 -4.66 20.55
C ALA A 28 44.54 -4.29 22.03
N LEU A 29 43.76 -3.25 22.33
CA LEU A 29 43.26 -2.97 23.67
C LEU A 29 41.75 -3.22 23.64
N THR A 30 41.37 -4.40 24.10
CA THR A 30 39.97 -4.82 24.26
C THR A 30 39.39 -4.05 25.44
N LEU A 31 38.61 -3.01 25.17
CA LEU A 31 37.81 -2.33 26.18
C LEU A 31 36.39 -2.92 26.16
N TRP A 32 36.13 -3.85 27.07
CA TRP A 32 34.78 -4.33 27.37
C TRP A 32 34.02 -3.21 28.09
N ILE A 33 33.19 -2.48 27.35
CA ILE A 33 32.13 -1.68 27.95
C ILE A 33 30.82 -2.44 27.74
N GLY A 34 30.35 -3.08 28.82
CA GLY A 34 29.00 -3.60 28.90
C GLY A 34 28.00 -2.44 28.90
N PHE A 35 27.54 -2.06 27.71
CA PHE A 35 26.27 -1.37 27.57
C PHE A 35 25.21 -2.43 27.29
N SER A 36 24.42 -2.73 28.31
CA SER A 36 23.09 -3.33 28.15
C SER A 36 22.19 -2.30 27.48
N SER A 37 22.41 -2.03 26.20
CA SER A 37 21.41 -1.39 25.36
C SER A 37 20.43 -2.50 24.96
N THR A 38 19.36 -2.61 25.75
CA THR A 38 18.08 -3.12 25.25
C THR A 38 17.67 -2.24 24.07
N PHE A 39 18.20 -2.53 22.89
CA PHE A 39 17.58 -2.15 21.64
C PHE A 39 16.26 -2.91 21.61
N LEU A 40 15.23 -2.24 22.12
CA LEU A 40 13.86 -2.47 21.69
C LEU A 40 13.83 -2.15 20.20
N PHE A 41 14.23 -3.14 19.39
CA PHE A 41 13.79 -3.17 18.01
C PHE A 41 12.27 -3.15 18.08
N PRO A 42 11.57 -2.13 17.54
CA PRO A 42 10.15 -2.30 17.31
C PRO A 42 10.06 -3.53 16.41
N THR A 43 9.43 -4.58 16.93
CA THR A 43 9.00 -5.71 16.11
C THR A 43 8.26 -5.10 14.94
N LEU A 44 8.87 -5.15 13.75
CA LEU A 44 8.17 -4.96 12.50
C LEU A 44 6.91 -5.83 12.62
N ALA A 45 5.74 -5.19 12.62
CA ALA A 45 4.48 -5.89 12.56
C ALA A 45 4.60 -6.87 11.41
N SER A 46 4.67 -8.16 11.76
CA SER A 46 4.61 -9.24 10.81
C SER A 46 3.35 -9.01 10.00
N ALA A 47 3.47 -8.96 8.67
CA ALA A 47 2.33 -9.09 7.77
C ALA A 47 1.76 -10.52 7.96
N GLY A 48 0.98 -10.68 9.03
CA GLY A 48 0.44 -11.95 9.47
C GLY A 48 -0.86 -11.68 10.21
N THR A 49 -1.97 -11.96 9.53
CA THR A 49 -3.30 -12.20 10.12
C THR A 49 -3.65 -11.30 11.30
N GLU A 50 -3.62 -9.99 11.10
CA GLU A 50 -4.16 -9.05 12.09
C GLU A 50 -5.70 -9.09 11.96
N THR A 51 -6.33 -10.06 12.62
CA THR A 51 -7.80 -10.22 12.66
C THR A 51 -8.48 -9.21 13.59
N ALA A 52 -7.71 -8.54 14.44
CA ALA A 52 -8.20 -7.50 15.33
C ALA A 52 -8.06 -6.13 14.66
N ILE A 53 -9.14 -5.36 14.64
CA ILE A 53 -9.11 -3.99 14.15
C ILE A 53 -8.42 -3.11 15.21
N PRO A 54 -7.30 -2.41 14.89
CA PRO A 54 -6.61 -1.57 15.86
C PRO A 54 -7.52 -0.51 16.47
N ASP A 55 -7.37 -0.17 17.76
CA ASP A 55 -8.30 0.73 18.47
C ASP A 55 -8.48 2.10 17.80
N TRP A 56 -7.41 2.65 17.21
CA TRP A 56 -7.46 3.94 16.49
C TRP A 56 -8.35 3.90 15.24
N CYS A 57 -8.63 2.72 14.70
CA CYS A 57 -9.54 2.53 13.56
C CYS A 57 -11.00 2.77 13.90
N SER A 58 -11.38 2.73 15.19
CA SER A 58 -12.75 3.05 15.63
C SER A 58 -13.21 4.43 15.15
N ASN A 59 -12.30 5.40 15.04
CA ASN A 59 -12.59 6.76 14.54
C ASN A 59 -13.00 6.80 13.07
N TYR A 60 -12.69 5.75 12.32
CA TYR A 60 -13.02 5.60 10.91
C TYR A 60 -14.18 4.64 10.67
N ARG A 61 -14.85 4.20 11.74
CA ARG A 61 -16.00 3.31 11.64
C ARG A 61 -17.18 4.05 10.99
N LEU A 62 -17.79 3.40 10.00
CA LEU A 62 -18.97 3.90 9.32
C LEU A 62 -20.23 3.48 10.09
N ALA A 63 -21.18 4.38 10.30
CA ALA A 63 -22.52 3.97 10.74
C ALA A 63 -23.22 3.22 9.62
N LEU A 64 -23.78 2.04 9.92
CA LEU A 64 -24.49 1.22 8.93
C LEU A 64 -25.92 1.69 8.79
N THR A 65 -26.40 1.77 7.55
CA THR A 65 -27.80 2.09 7.25
C THR A 65 -28.53 0.84 6.79
N ASP A 66 -29.74 0.63 7.30
CA ASP A 66 -30.62 -0.41 6.79
C ASP A 66 -31.43 0.15 5.61
N ASP A 67 -31.19 -0.37 4.41
CA ASP A 67 -31.94 -0.06 3.20
C ASP A 67 -32.13 -1.34 2.38
N ALA A 68 -33.39 -1.68 2.13
CA ALA A 68 -33.74 -2.89 1.38
C ALA A 68 -33.46 -2.77 -0.13
N ASN A 69 -33.25 -1.55 -0.65
CA ASN A 69 -33.05 -1.30 -2.08
C ASN A 69 -31.57 -1.25 -2.48
N SER A 70 -30.67 -1.24 -1.51
CA SER A 70 -29.23 -1.22 -1.73
C SER A 70 -28.57 -2.40 -1.03
N GLY A 71 -27.42 -2.82 -1.55
CA GLY A 71 -26.56 -3.79 -0.91
C GLY A 71 -25.40 -3.12 -0.18
N ARG A 72 -24.57 -3.95 0.45
CA ARG A 72 -23.34 -3.52 1.10
C ARG A 72 -22.17 -4.30 0.53
N VAL A 73 -21.05 -3.64 0.30
CA VAL A 73 -19.79 -4.31 -0.05
C VAL A 73 -18.80 -4.12 1.08
N VAL A 74 -18.19 -5.22 1.50
CA VAL A 74 -17.11 -5.22 2.48
C VAL A 74 -15.89 -5.86 1.83
N LEU A 75 -14.77 -5.16 1.87
CA LEU A 75 -13.48 -5.71 1.45
C LEU A 75 -12.42 -5.48 2.51
N GLN A 76 -11.43 -6.36 2.52
CA GLN A 76 -10.19 -6.13 3.23
C GLN A 76 -9.16 -5.58 2.24
N THR A 77 -8.30 -4.68 2.69
CA THR A 77 -7.21 -4.12 1.89
C THR A 77 -5.90 -4.09 2.65
N SER A 78 -4.79 -4.12 1.90
CA SER A 78 -3.46 -3.79 2.40
C SER A 78 -2.75 -2.95 1.36
N LEU A 79 -2.60 -1.66 1.66
CA LEU A 79 -1.92 -0.70 0.81
C LEU A 79 -0.50 -0.48 1.34
N ILE A 80 0.51 -0.78 0.53
CA ILE A 80 1.92 -0.58 0.87
C ILE A 80 2.54 0.37 -0.14
N ALA A 81 3.00 1.52 0.33
CA ALA A 81 3.83 2.43 -0.45
C ALA A 81 5.30 2.03 -0.30
N ASN A 82 5.95 1.63 -1.38
CA ASN A 82 7.36 1.27 -1.36
C ASN A 82 8.23 2.52 -1.60
N ILE A 83 8.57 3.27 -0.54
CA ILE A 83 9.29 4.56 -0.58
C ILE A 83 10.78 4.38 -0.22
N ARG A 84 11.42 3.33 -0.75
CA ARG A 84 12.73 2.72 -0.35
C ARG A 84 12.53 1.51 0.55
N LEU A 85 11.58 1.61 1.47
CA LEU A 85 11.13 0.53 2.32
C LEU A 85 9.60 0.41 2.21
N PRO A 86 9.04 -0.78 2.46
CA PRO A 86 7.59 -0.97 2.55
C PRO A 86 7.00 -0.11 3.68
N VAL A 87 6.12 0.83 3.34
CA VAL A 87 5.39 1.67 4.30
C VAL A 87 3.90 1.33 4.20
N PRO A 88 3.26 0.79 5.25
CA PRO A 88 1.82 0.58 5.24
C PRO A 88 1.10 1.93 5.18
N VAL A 89 0.12 2.03 4.30
CA VAL A 89 -0.72 3.21 4.10
C VAL A 89 -2.08 2.92 4.71
N ASN A 90 -2.43 3.67 5.75
CA ASN A 90 -3.68 3.54 6.49
C ASN A 90 -3.96 4.89 7.18
N PRO A 91 -5.19 5.43 7.19
CA PRO A 91 -6.42 4.93 6.56
C PRO A 91 -6.41 5.00 5.03
N VAL A 92 -7.35 4.29 4.40
CA VAL A 92 -7.51 4.17 2.94
C VAL A 92 -8.94 4.45 2.47
N LYS A 93 -9.06 4.73 1.18
CA LYS A 93 -10.30 4.69 0.41
C LYS A 93 -10.17 3.67 -0.70
N ALA A 94 -11.27 3.03 -1.06
CA ALA A 94 -11.36 2.21 -2.25
C ALA A 94 -12.39 2.82 -3.21
N THR A 95 -12.23 2.55 -4.50
CA THR A 95 -13.19 2.93 -5.54
C THR A 95 -13.71 1.68 -6.23
N LEU A 96 -15.03 1.55 -6.27
CA LEU A 96 -15.75 0.58 -7.09
C LEU A 96 -16.20 1.26 -8.38
N TYR A 97 -15.95 0.60 -9.51
CA TYR A 97 -16.44 0.98 -10.83
C TYR A 97 -17.54 0.01 -11.24
N GLY A 98 -18.74 0.53 -11.50
CA GLY A 98 -19.86 -0.27 -11.99
C GLY A 98 -19.59 -0.90 -13.36
N ILE A 99 -19.90 -2.19 -13.50
CA ILE A 99 -19.85 -2.91 -14.76
C ILE A 99 -21.22 -2.77 -15.43
N GLY A 100 -21.24 -2.19 -16.63
CA GLY A 100 -22.45 -1.90 -17.41
C GLY A 100 -22.98 -0.47 -17.25
N ASP A 101 -23.89 -0.08 -18.14
CA ASP A 101 -24.26 1.32 -18.38
C ASP A 101 -25.06 1.99 -17.24
N LYS A 102 -25.54 1.21 -16.27
CA LYS A 102 -26.42 1.69 -15.19
C LYS A 102 -25.75 1.73 -13.81
N SER A 103 -24.58 1.13 -13.65
CA SER A 103 -23.92 1.00 -12.35
C SER A 103 -22.95 2.17 -12.14
N PRO A 104 -23.08 2.96 -11.05
CA PRO A 104 -22.25 4.13 -10.83
C PRO A 104 -20.80 3.77 -10.42
N THR A 105 -19.91 4.76 -10.48
CA THR A 105 -18.62 4.69 -9.78
C THR A 105 -18.81 5.21 -8.36
N ILE A 106 -18.38 4.44 -7.36
CA ILE A 106 -18.58 4.75 -5.94
C ILE A 106 -17.22 4.73 -5.25
N THR A 107 -16.91 5.75 -4.46
CA THR A 107 -15.70 5.78 -3.64
C THR A 107 -16.08 5.74 -2.17
N SER A 108 -15.42 4.88 -1.40
CA SER A 108 -15.68 4.73 0.02
C SER A 108 -15.29 6.00 0.79
N LYS A 109 -15.84 6.16 2.00
CA LYS A 109 -15.22 7.07 2.97
C LYS A 109 -13.84 6.55 3.38
N LEU A 110 -13.03 7.44 3.95
CA LEU A 110 -11.73 7.11 4.51
C LEU A 110 -11.94 6.15 5.69
N GLN A 111 -11.42 4.94 5.57
CA GLN A 111 -11.68 3.81 6.47
C GLN A 111 -10.38 3.07 6.76
N CYS A 112 -10.38 2.21 7.77
CA CYS A 112 -9.21 1.37 8.00
C CYS A 112 -9.05 0.30 6.93
N ALA A 113 -7.80 0.08 6.53
CA ALA A 113 -7.46 -0.80 5.42
C ALA A 113 -8.00 -2.22 5.63
N ASN A 114 -7.98 -2.73 6.85
CA ASN A 114 -8.48 -4.06 7.18
C ASN A 114 -10.00 -4.24 7.03
N LEU A 115 -10.78 -3.15 6.98
CA LEU A 115 -12.23 -3.22 6.81
C LEU A 115 -12.76 -1.97 6.09
N VAL A 116 -12.82 -2.03 4.75
CA VAL A 116 -13.37 -0.97 3.92
C VAL A 116 -14.81 -1.33 3.53
N ILE A 117 -15.75 -0.47 3.90
CA ILE A 117 -17.18 -0.70 3.70
C ILE A 117 -17.73 0.32 2.71
N PHE A 118 -18.46 -0.17 1.71
CA PHE A 118 -19.37 0.61 0.91
C PHE A 118 -20.78 0.33 1.40
N ASP A 119 -21.33 1.28 2.15
CA ASP A 119 -22.73 1.24 2.55
C ASP A 119 -23.60 1.81 1.44
N GLN A 120 -24.79 1.23 1.25
CA GLN A 120 -25.80 1.67 0.26
C GLN A 120 -25.33 1.63 -1.20
N VAL A 121 -24.80 0.49 -1.64
CA VAL A 121 -24.40 0.26 -3.04
C VAL A 121 -25.62 -0.20 -3.85
N PRO A 122 -25.98 0.46 -4.96
CA PRO A 122 -27.06 -0.02 -5.83
C PRO A 122 -26.77 -1.45 -6.34
N PRO A 123 -27.79 -2.31 -6.49
CA PRO A 123 -27.57 -3.67 -6.99
C PRO A 123 -26.94 -3.69 -8.39
N GLY A 124 -26.03 -4.63 -8.61
CA GLY A 124 -25.28 -4.73 -9.86
C GLY A 124 -23.92 -5.39 -9.69
N GLU A 125 -23.15 -5.43 -10.77
CA GLU A 125 -21.76 -5.89 -10.73
C GLU A 125 -20.82 -4.70 -10.69
N TYR A 126 -19.82 -4.79 -9.82
CA TYR A 126 -18.84 -3.76 -9.62
C TYR A 126 -17.46 -4.38 -9.66
N ARG A 127 -16.49 -3.54 -10.00
CA ARG A 127 -15.09 -3.89 -9.98
C ARG A 127 -14.33 -2.97 -9.06
N VAL A 128 -13.43 -3.52 -8.25
CA VAL A 128 -12.48 -2.72 -7.50
C VAL A 128 -11.52 -2.06 -8.48
N GLN A 129 -11.56 -0.73 -8.56
CA GLN A 129 -10.82 0.07 -9.51
C GLN A 129 -9.49 0.56 -8.92
N SER A 130 -9.52 1.05 -7.68
CA SER A 130 -8.34 1.59 -7.03
C SER A 130 -8.46 1.57 -5.52
N ILE A 131 -7.30 1.61 -4.87
CA ILE A 131 -7.16 1.91 -3.45
C ILE A 131 -6.19 3.07 -3.28
N GLU A 132 -6.48 3.96 -2.35
CA GLU A 132 -5.67 5.14 -2.10
C GLU A 132 -5.61 5.50 -0.63
N GLY A 133 -4.54 6.14 -0.21
CA GLY A 133 -4.41 6.68 1.13
C GLY A 133 -3.31 7.73 1.22
N SER A 134 -3.28 8.44 2.35
CA SER A 134 -2.29 9.49 2.59
C SER A 134 -0.94 8.88 2.96
N VAL A 135 0.13 9.40 2.37
CA VAL A 135 1.48 8.94 2.65
C VAL A 135 2.41 10.14 2.88
N ASN A 136 3.32 10.01 3.84
CA ASN A 136 4.37 10.99 4.05
C ASN A 136 5.44 10.82 2.96
N ILE A 137 5.71 11.90 2.24
CA ILE A 137 6.65 11.96 1.12
C ILE A 137 7.90 12.80 1.43
N ALA A 138 8.11 13.22 2.68
CA ALA A 138 9.32 13.93 3.07
C ALA A 138 10.57 13.07 2.78
N GLY A 139 11.48 13.59 1.95
CA GLY A 139 12.69 12.87 1.54
C GLY A 139 12.45 11.70 0.56
N ALA A 140 11.22 11.54 0.06
CA ALA A 140 10.89 10.54 -0.94
C ALA A 140 11.67 10.80 -2.24
N PRO A 141 12.24 9.76 -2.88
CA PRO A 141 12.98 9.95 -4.12
C PRO A 141 12.10 10.45 -5.27
N ALA A 142 12.67 11.24 -6.18
CA ALA A 142 11.95 11.79 -7.33
C ALA A 142 11.27 10.71 -8.19
N ARG A 143 11.90 9.53 -8.32
CA ARG A 143 11.32 8.36 -9.01
C ARG A 143 10.09 7.79 -8.31
N PHE A 144 10.00 7.92 -6.99
CA PHE A 144 8.80 7.55 -6.26
C PHE A 144 7.68 8.56 -6.54
N LEU A 145 8.00 9.85 -6.54
CA LEU A 145 7.04 10.93 -6.76
C LEU A 145 6.49 10.96 -8.19
N ASN A 146 7.30 10.55 -9.16
CA ASN A 146 6.98 10.54 -10.59
C ASN A 146 7.27 9.14 -11.17
N PRO A 147 6.37 8.16 -10.96
CA PRO A 147 6.57 6.82 -11.49
C PRO A 147 6.53 6.84 -13.03
N MET A 148 7.41 6.04 -13.65
CA MET A 148 7.50 5.96 -15.12
C MET A 148 6.38 5.12 -15.75
N ASN A 149 5.59 4.40 -14.95
CA ASN A 149 4.48 3.58 -15.39
C ASN A 149 3.23 3.87 -14.54
N ASN A 150 2.06 3.49 -15.05
CA ASN A 150 0.78 3.63 -14.33
C ASN A 150 0.62 2.60 -13.20
N ALA A 151 1.70 2.12 -12.60
CA ALA A 151 1.62 1.21 -11.46
C ALA A 151 0.84 1.89 -10.33
N TYR A 152 1.23 3.12 -9.99
CA TYR A 152 0.58 3.97 -9.00
C TYR A 152 0.64 5.43 -9.39
N GLN A 153 -0.06 6.27 -8.64
CA GLN A 153 -0.07 7.72 -8.78
C GLN A 153 0.21 8.39 -7.44
N ILE A 154 0.98 9.47 -7.46
CA ILE A 154 1.10 10.41 -6.34
C ILE A 154 0.33 11.67 -6.70
N ILE A 155 -0.69 12.00 -5.90
CA ILE A 155 -1.58 13.15 -6.14
C ILE A 155 -1.33 14.18 -5.04
N GLY A 156 -1.16 15.44 -5.44
CA GLY A 156 -0.98 16.54 -4.49
C GLY A 156 0.41 16.62 -3.86
N ALA A 157 1.45 16.09 -4.51
CA ALA A 157 2.86 16.12 -4.06
C ALA A 157 3.52 17.52 -4.09
N GLY A 158 2.76 18.60 -3.88
CA GLY A 158 3.24 19.98 -3.90
C GLY A 158 4.16 20.31 -2.71
N ALA A 159 4.10 21.55 -2.21
CA ALA A 159 5.00 22.05 -1.14
C ALA A 159 4.85 21.38 0.25
N GLY A 160 4.02 20.34 0.38
CA GLY A 160 3.75 19.64 1.64
C GLY A 160 4.56 18.35 1.78
N SER A 161 4.61 17.82 3.01
CA SER A 161 5.23 16.53 3.33
C SER A 161 4.29 15.34 3.16
N THR A 162 3.05 15.54 2.73
CA THR A 162 2.05 14.47 2.57
C THR A 162 1.41 14.54 1.19
N ALA A 163 1.20 13.38 0.58
CA ALA A 163 0.49 13.24 -0.69
C ALA A 163 -0.46 12.03 -0.65
N ILE A 164 -1.33 11.91 -1.64
CA ILE A 164 -2.16 10.72 -1.81
C ILE A 164 -1.42 9.72 -2.70
N TYR A 165 -1.20 8.52 -2.16
CA TYR A 165 -0.71 7.35 -2.88
C TYR A 165 -1.90 6.55 -3.37
N ARG A 166 -2.05 6.40 -4.68
CA ARG A 166 -3.15 5.65 -5.31
C ARG A 166 -2.59 4.50 -6.15
N VAL A 167 -3.11 3.30 -5.93
CA VAL A 167 -2.84 2.12 -6.76
C VAL A 167 -4.09 1.78 -7.56
N THR A 168 -3.92 1.64 -8.87
CA THR A 168 -4.99 1.18 -9.78
C THR A 168 -4.93 -0.33 -9.88
N VAL A 169 -6.08 -1.00 -9.72
CA VAL A 169 -6.17 -2.46 -9.83
C VAL A 169 -6.10 -2.89 -11.31
N PRO A 170 -5.13 -3.73 -11.69
CA PRO A 170 -4.99 -4.22 -13.06
C PRO A 170 -6.24 -4.89 -13.61
N ARG A 171 -6.52 -4.71 -14.92
CA ARG A 171 -7.72 -5.27 -15.56
C ARG A 171 -7.81 -6.78 -15.65
N ASN A 172 -6.68 -7.44 -15.67
CA ASN A 172 -6.57 -8.89 -15.72
C ASN A 172 -6.75 -9.58 -14.37
N LEU A 173 -6.81 -8.86 -13.24
CA LEU A 173 -7.03 -9.47 -11.91
C LEU A 173 -8.49 -9.82 -11.63
N ASP A 174 -9.42 -9.35 -12.45
CA ASP A 174 -10.87 -9.61 -12.31
C ASP A 174 -11.41 -9.45 -10.88
N ALA A 175 -10.98 -8.38 -10.19
CA ALA A 175 -11.43 -8.07 -8.83
C ALA A 175 -12.87 -7.54 -8.83
N THR A 176 -13.82 -8.42 -9.11
CA THR A 176 -15.24 -8.12 -9.27
C THR A 176 -16.04 -8.58 -8.06
N VAL A 177 -17.16 -7.89 -7.83
CA VAL A 177 -18.10 -8.16 -6.75
C VAL A 177 -19.52 -7.95 -7.28
N LYS A 178 -20.39 -8.92 -7.00
CA LYS A 178 -21.82 -8.81 -7.25
C LYS A 178 -22.50 -8.26 -6.01
N VAL A 179 -23.36 -7.27 -6.20
CA VAL A 179 -24.13 -6.63 -5.13
C VAL A 179 -25.60 -6.95 -5.33
N THR A 180 -26.20 -7.55 -4.31
CA THR A 180 -27.64 -7.82 -4.23
C THR A 180 -28.27 -6.88 -3.20
N ALA A 181 -29.49 -6.42 -3.48
CA ALA A 181 -30.24 -5.55 -2.57
C ALA A 181 -30.51 -6.26 -1.23
N GLY A 182 -30.33 -5.55 -0.12
CA GLY A 182 -30.54 -6.08 1.23
C GLY A 182 -29.45 -7.06 1.73
N GLU A 183 -28.43 -7.35 0.92
CA GLU A 183 -27.37 -8.29 1.27
C GLU A 183 -26.02 -7.59 1.50
N THR A 184 -25.17 -8.23 2.30
CA THR A 184 -23.77 -7.83 2.46
C THR A 184 -22.88 -8.78 1.66
N SER A 185 -22.18 -8.23 0.68
CA SER A 185 -21.24 -8.92 -0.19
C SER A 185 -19.82 -8.79 0.36
N TYR A 186 -19.25 -9.90 0.83
CA TYR A 186 -17.85 -9.97 1.27
C TYR A 186 -16.97 -10.22 0.04
N ALA A 187 -16.39 -9.17 -0.51
CA ALA A 187 -15.76 -9.22 -1.83
C ALA A 187 -14.48 -10.06 -1.83
N GLY A 188 -13.56 -9.78 -0.90
CA GLY A 188 -12.23 -10.38 -0.85
C GLY A 188 -11.18 -9.44 -0.27
N TYR A 189 -9.92 -9.86 -0.37
CA TYR A 189 -8.75 -9.16 0.11
C TYR A 189 -7.91 -8.62 -1.06
N LEU A 190 -7.81 -7.30 -1.14
CA LEU A 190 -6.95 -6.62 -2.11
C LEU A 190 -5.65 -6.17 -1.44
N SER A 191 -4.53 -6.75 -1.85
CA SER A 191 -3.22 -6.40 -1.29
C SER A 191 -2.27 -5.82 -2.34
N THR A 192 -1.36 -4.99 -1.87
CA THR A 192 -0.22 -4.51 -2.63
C THR A 192 1.05 -4.91 -1.91
N ASP A 193 1.87 -5.72 -2.58
CA ASP A 193 3.09 -6.28 -2.00
C ASP A 193 4.30 -5.73 -2.71
N ALA A 194 5.33 -5.35 -1.97
CA ALA A 194 6.59 -4.91 -2.56
C ALA A 194 7.16 -6.02 -3.46
N LYS A 195 7.55 -5.67 -4.69
CA LYS A 195 8.10 -6.63 -5.63
C LYS A 195 9.56 -6.91 -5.25
N PRO A 196 9.97 -8.18 -5.07
CA PRO A 196 11.36 -8.53 -4.84
C PRO A 196 12.23 -7.96 -5.98
N ASN A 197 13.33 -7.30 -5.63
CA ASN A 197 14.28 -6.69 -6.57
C ASN A 197 13.76 -5.49 -7.37
N SER A 198 12.64 -4.88 -6.99
CA SER A 198 12.23 -3.58 -7.54
C SER A 198 11.97 -2.59 -6.41
N PRO A 199 12.85 -1.59 -6.20
CA PRO A 199 12.75 -0.65 -5.08
C PRO A 199 11.49 0.21 -5.11
N TRP A 200 10.80 0.28 -6.26
CA TRP A 200 9.55 1.02 -6.46
C TRP A 200 8.43 0.12 -6.99
N GLY A 201 8.74 -1.16 -7.21
CA GLY A 201 7.79 -2.10 -7.76
C GLY A 201 6.91 -2.69 -6.67
N PHE A 202 5.69 -3.00 -7.05
CA PHE A 202 4.79 -3.80 -6.26
C PHE A 202 3.99 -4.72 -7.17
N THR A 203 3.33 -5.69 -6.55
CA THR A 203 2.33 -6.55 -7.16
C THR A 203 1.00 -6.22 -6.54
N VAL A 204 -0.07 -6.20 -7.34
CA VAL A 204 -1.44 -6.14 -6.83
C VAL A 204 -1.98 -7.56 -6.83
N ASN A 205 -2.47 -7.99 -5.68
CA ASN A 205 -3.02 -9.33 -5.48
C ASN A 205 -4.48 -9.22 -5.06
N TRP A 206 -5.31 -10.11 -5.59
CA TRP A 206 -6.72 -10.24 -5.25
C TRP A 206 -6.99 -11.66 -4.77
N ASP A 207 -7.37 -11.79 -3.51
CA ASP A 207 -7.81 -13.06 -2.93
C ASP A 207 -9.29 -12.99 -2.60
N HIS A 208 -10.07 -13.83 -3.27
CA HIS A 208 -11.51 -13.93 -3.14
C HIS A 208 -11.95 -15.36 -2.81
N GLN A 209 -11.04 -16.17 -2.25
CA GLN A 209 -11.38 -17.51 -1.80
C GLN A 209 -12.45 -17.45 -0.69
N PRO A 210 -13.34 -18.47 -0.59
CA PRO A 210 -14.40 -18.49 0.42
C PRO A 210 -13.87 -18.29 1.85
N THR A 211 -12.70 -18.86 2.18
CA THR A 211 -12.05 -18.70 3.49
C THR A 211 -11.72 -17.24 3.82
N THR A 212 -11.28 -16.48 2.82
CA THR A 212 -10.96 -15.05 2.96
C THR A 212 -12.24 -14.25 3.14
N GLN A 213 -13.29 -14.55 2.38
CA GLN A 213 -14.60 -13.91 2.52
C GLN A 213 -15.24 -14.20 3.90
N ALA A 214 -15.12 -15.41 4.41
CA ALA A 214 -15.57 -15.74 5.77
C ALA A 214 -14.78 -14.99 6.85
N THR A 215 -13.47 -14.83 6.68
CA THR A 215 -12.63 -14.05 7.61
C THR A 215 -13.07 -12.59 7.64
N ILE A 216 -13.34 -12.00 6.46
CA ILE A 216 -13.86 -10.63 6.36
C ILE A 216 -15.23 -10.51 7.03
N CYS A 217 -16.10 -11.48 6.83
CA CYS A 217 -17.40 -11.52 7.50
C CYS A 217 -17.26 -11.56 9.02
N GLN A 218 -16.36 -12.40 9.55
CA GLN A 218 -16.15 -12.49 10.99
C GLN A 218 -15.62 -11.16 11.54
N ALA A 219 -14.64 -10.55 10.87
CA ALA A 219 -14.11 -9.23 11.25
C ALA A 219 -15.21 -8.16 11.21
N PHE A 220 -16.06 -8.16 10.17
CA PHE A 220 -17.20 -7.25 10.05
C PHE A 220 -18.21 -7.44 11.19
N ASN A 221 -18.63 -8.68 11.47
CA ASN A 221 -19.58 -8.98 12.53
C ASN A 221 -19.01 -8.63 13.91
N GLN A 222 -17.73 -8.88 14.16
CA GLN A 222 -17.07 -8.47 15.40
C GLN A 222 -17.03 -6.95 15.54
N ALA A 223 -16.59 -6.25 14.48
CA ALA A 223 -16.52 -4.79 14.45
C ALA A 223 -17.88 -4.14 14.71
N TYR A 224 -18.95 -4.75 14.19
CA TYR A 224 -20.31 -4.24 14.29
C TYR A 224 -21.18 -4.88 15.37
N THR A 225 -20.61 -5.80 16.15
CA THR A 225 -21.32 -6.55 17.20
C THR A 225 -22.60 -7.23 16.66
N LEU A 226 -22.50 -7.78 15.45
CA LEU A 226 -23.59 -8.47 14.77
C LEU A 226 -23.56 -9.97 15.13
N THR A 227 -24.74 -10.57 15.26
CA THR A 227 -24.92 -11.99 15.65
C THR A 227 -25.08 -12.94 14.45
N GLY A 228 -24.90 -12.45 13.22
CA GLY A 228 -25.14 -13.23 12.00
C GLY A 228 -24.11 -14.34 11.74
N SER A 229 -24.54 -15.44 11.12
CA SER A 229 -23.64 -16.52 10.67
C SER A 229 -22.90 -16.10 9.39
N CYS A 230 -21.57 -16.16 9.40
CA CYS A 230 -20.76 -16.06 8.19
C CYS A 230 -20.88 -17.33 7.38
N LYS A 231 -21.90 -17.42 6.52
CA LYS A 231 -22.00 -18.51 5.54
C LYS A 231 -20.96 -18.27 4.46
N LEU A 232 -20.15 -19.29 4.20
CA LEU A 232 -19.32 -19.35 3.00
C LEU A 232 -20.26 -19.38 1.78
N PRO A 233 -20.02 -18.59 0.73
CA PRO A 233 -20.73 -18.81 -0.52
C PRO A 233 -20.41 -20.23 -1.03
N GLU A 234 -21.46 -20.96 -1.41
CA GLU A 234 -21.37 -22.29 -2.02
C GLU A 234 -20.76 -22.23 -3.43
#